data_AF-A0A9E2C6P4-F1
#
_entry.id   AF-A0A9E2C6P4-F1
#
_cell.length_a   1.000
_cell.length_b   1.000
_cell.length_c   1.000
_cell.angle_alpha   90.00
_cell.angle_beta   90.00
_cell.angle_gamma   90.00
#
_symmetry.space_group_name_H-M   'P 1'
#
loop_
_entity.id
_entity.type
_entity.pdbx_description
1 polymer ?
#
loop_
_entity_poly.entity_id
_entity_poly.type
_entity_poly.pdbx_seq_one_letter_code
_entity_poly.pdbx_strand_id
1 'polypeptide(L)'
;MLSFTRISRHALAVSAAALTVLAVAPAPVEARSNEVTNWSDEDFALYPTYCRARILREPPELEAYWEKQFGPKNFLHMHHFCFGLKALNLAYANLQDAGRRTSLAQAVIGNFNYIIEHTERDFYMRPEALTNLGRGYVLTRQYEQARKSFQAALKLNPKSVDAWVALSDMYHQKGQYGDAMKVLEKALAEAGDSKKITLRIADMKAKGQK
;
A
#
# COMPACT_ATOMS: atom_id res chain seq x y z
N MET A 1 80.32 -51.41 -17.19
CA MET A 1 79.18 -51.22 -18.09
C MET A 1 77.94 -50.98 -17.25
N LEU A 2 77.42 -49.75 -17.24
CA LEU A 2 76.01 -49.40 -17.03
C LEU A 2 75.91 -47.89 -17.29
N SER A 3 75.25 -47.57 -18.39
CA SER A 3 74.99 -46.23 -18.92
C SER A 3 73.70 -45.72 -18.31
N PHE A 4 73.67 -44.49 -17.78
CA PHE A 4 72.43 -43.76 -17.61
C PHE A 4 72.59 -42.29 -18.03
N THR A 5 72.07 -42.08 -19.22
CA THR A 5 71.52 -40.90 -19.89
C THR A 5 71.12 -39.69 -19.03
N ARG A 6 71.58 -38.51 -19.47
CA ARG A 6 71.02 -37.18 -19.17
C ARG A 6 69.56 -37.10 -19.65
N ILE A 7 68.66 -36.58 -18.84
CA ILE A 7 67.37 -36.03 -19.28
C ILE A 7 67.33 -34.55 -18.87
N SER A 8 67.12 -33.71 -19.88
CA SER A 8 67.08 -32.26 -19.84
C SER A 8 65.69 -31.72 -19.44
N ARG A 9 65.74 -30.56 -18.77
CA ARG A 9 64.63 -29.75 -18.24
C ARG A 9 63.54 -29.48 -19.27
N HIS A 10 62.29 -29.60 -18.87
CA HIS A 10 61.17 -28.81 -19.44
C HIS A 10 60.39 -28.21 -18.26
N ALA A 11 60.57 -26.91 -18.02
CA ALA A 11 59.73 -26.14 -17.11
C ALA A 11 58.46 -25.76 -17.86
N LEU A 12 57.33 -26.32 -17.46
CA LEU A 12 56.00 -25.94 -17.96
C LEU A 12 55.62 -24.59 -17.33
N ALA A 13 55.55 -23.56 -18.16
CA ALA A 13 54.96 -22.28 -17.80
C ALA A 13 53.43 -22.44 -17.71
N VAL A 14 52.89 -22.42 -16.50
CA VAL A 14 51.44 -22.35 -16.27
C VAL A 14 51.02 -20.90 -16.40
N SER A 15 50.35 -20.56 -17.50
CA SER A 15 49.75 -19.24 -17.71
C SER A 15 48.47 -19.15 -16.88
N ALA A 16 48.46 -18.27 -15.86
CA ALA A 16 47.27 -18.00 -15.06
C ALA A 16 46.32 -17.09 -15.84
N ALA A 17 45.30 -17.67 -16.47
CA ALA A 17 44.16 -16.91 -17.00
C ALA A 17 43.30 -16.43 -15.83
N ALA A 18 43.33 -15.12 -15.55
CA ALA A 18 42.44 -14.50 -14.59
C ALA A 18 41.00 -14.55 -15.13
N LEU A 19 40.17 -15.47 -14.59
CA LEU A 19 38.73 -15.42 -14.77
C LEU A 19 38.18 -14.20 -14.02
N THR A 20 37.86 -13.15 -14.75
CA THR A 20 36.99 -12.08 -14.24
C THR A 20 35.59 -12.65 -14.08
N VAL A 21 35.24 -13.01 -12.85
CA VAL A 21 33.84 -13.21 -12.47
C VAL A 21 33.17 -11.84 -12.58
N LEU A 22 32.50 -11.59 -13.71
CA LEU A 22 31.53 -10.51 -13.81
C LEU A 22 30.45 -10.81 -12.76
N ALA A 23 30.51 -10.08 -11.65
CA ALA A 23 29.41 -10.04 -10.70
C ALA A 23 28.20 -9.50 -11.46
N VAL A 24 27.30 -10.39 -11.87
CA VAL A 24 25.97 -10.00 -12.33
C VAL A 24 25.30 -9.40 -11.10
N ALA A 25 25.24 -8.06 -11.05
CA ALA A 25 24.38 -7.40 -10.09
C ALA A 25 22.98 -7.98 -10.27
N PRO A 26 22.27 -8.36 -9.18
CA PRO A 26 20.88 -8.72 -9.32
C PRO A 26 20.19 -7.56 -10.01
N ALA A 27 19.44 -7.84 -11.08
CA ALA A 27 18.61 -6.84 -11.72
C ALA A 27 17.83 -6.08 -10.63
N PRO A 28 17.64 -4.76 -10.75
CA PRO A 28 16.76 -4.05 -9.85
C PRO A 28 15.44 -4.83 -9.80
N VAL A 29 14.89 -5.01 -8.60
CA VAL A 29 13.57 -5.59 -8.40
C VAL A 29 12.57 -4.67 -9.07
N GLU A 30 12.42 -4.83 -10.38
CA GLU A 30 11.27 -4.38 -11.13
C GLU A 30 10.09 -4.95 -10.37
N ALA A 31 9.20 -4.06 -9.94
CA ALA A 31 7.94 -4.44 -9.31
C ALA A 31 7.38 -5.64 -10.07
N ARG A 32 7.14 -6.77 -9.38
CA ARG A 32 6.39 -7.87 -10.00
C ARG A 32 5.08 -7.26 -10.44
N SER A 33 4.95 -7.00 -11.74
CA SER A 33 3.90 -6.14 -12.32
C SER A 33 2.49 -6.64 -12.03
N ASN A 34 2.38 -7.89 -11.56
CA ASN A 34 1.13 -8.55 -11.25
C ASN A 34 0.86 -8.73 -9.75
N GLU A 35 1.69 -8.29 -8.79
CA GLU A 35 1.43 -8.63 -7.38
C GLU A 35 0.14 -8.03 -6.82
N VAL A 36 -0.27 -6.87 -7.34
CA VAL A 36 -1.53 -6.21 -6.99
C VAL A 36 -2.72 -6.87 -7.70
N THR A 37 -2.50 -7.46 -8.88
CA THR A 37 -3.56 -7.98 -9.77
C THR A 37 -3.68 -9.50 -9.76
N ASN A 38 -2.67 -10.22 -9.30
CA ASN A 38 -2.67 -11.66 -9.09
C ASN A 38 -3.18 -11.96 -7.68
N TRP A 39 -4.28 -12.69 -7.57
CA TRP A 39 -4.95 -12.97 -6.30
C TRP A 39 -4.97 -14.47 -6.03
N SER A 40 -4.63 -14.86 -4.80
CA SER A 40 -4.78 -16.24 -4.32
C SER A 40 -5.97 -16.39 -3.37
N ASP A 41 -6.33 -17.61 -3.02
CA ASP A 41 -7.38 -17.86 -2.01
C ASP A 41 -7.01 -17.28 -0.64
N GLU A 42 -5.72 -17.26 -0.29
CA GLU A 42 -5.24 -16.61 0.93
C GLU A 42 -5.46 -15.09 0.90
N ASP A 43 -5.28 -14.44 -0.25
CA ASP A 43 -5.63 -13.02 -0.38
C ASP A 43 -7.12 -12.82 -0.08
N PHE A 44 -8.00 -13.61 -0.69
CA PHE A 44 -9.45 -13.46 -0.49
C PHE A 44 -9.91 -13.68 0.96
N ALA A 45 -9.14 -14.40 1.78
CA ALA A 45 -9.40 -14.52 3.21
C ALA A 45 -9.09 -13.22 4.00
N LEU A 46 -8.27 -12.33 3.45
CA LEU A 46 -7.81 -11.09 4.10
C LEU A 46 -8.54 -9.83 3.64
N TYR A 47 -9.25 -9.88 2.50
CA TYR A 47 -9.96 -8.74 1.92
C TYR A 47 -11.48 -8.90 2.02
N PRO A 48 -12.23 -7.80 1.94
CA PRO A 48 -13.69 -7.85 1.94
C PRO A 48 -14.24 -8.77 0.85
N THR A 49 -15.36 -9.46 1.13
CA THR A 49 -15.90 -10.49 0.23
C THR A 49 -16.33 -9.95 -1.14
N TYR A 50 -16.59 -8.65 -1.25
CA TYR A 50 -16.83 -8.01 -2.55
C TYR A 50 -15.62 -8.09 -3.49
N CYS A 51 -14.40 -8.25 -2.98
CA CYS A 51 -13.21 -8.44 -3.81
C CYS A 51 -13.23 -9.79 -4.50
N ARG A 52 -13.59 -10.87 -3.77
CA ARG A 52 -13.82 -12.17 -4.39
C ARG A 52 -14.95 -12.10 -5.43
N ALA A 53 -16.05 -11.47 -5.06
CA ALA A 53 -17.22 -11.28 -5.91
C ALA A 53 -16.89 -10.58 -7.24
N ARG A 54 -16.03 -9.54 -7.21
CA ARG A 54 -15.69 -8.77 -8.40
C ARG A 54 -14.53 -9.38 -9.20
N ILE A 55 -13.51 -9.90 -8.53
CA ILE A 55 -12.27 -10.38 -9.18
C ILE A 55 -12.43 -11.80 -9.71
N LEU A 56 -12.89 -12.74 -8.87
CA LEU A 56 -13.13 -14.12 -9.31
C LEU A 56 -14.48 -14.30 -9.99
N ARG A 57 -15.46 -13.46 -9.65
CA ARG A 57 -16.85 -13.63 -10.11
C ARG A 57 -17.46 -14.96 -9.67
N GLU A 58 -16.99 -15.45 -8.52
CA GLU A 58 -17.41 -16.71 -7.93
C GLU A 58 -17.55 -16.63 -6.40
N PRO A 59 -18.57 -17.28 -5.81
CA PRO A 59 -19.67 -17.93 -6.51
C PRO A 59 -20.64 -16.89 -7.14
N PRO A 60 -21.41 -17.21 -8.21
CA PRO A 60 -22.28 -16.25 -8.89
C PRO A 60 -23.29 -15.54 -7.98
N GLU A 61 -23.76 -16.21 -6.92
CA GLU A 61 -24.67 -15.64 -5.93
C GLU A 61 -24.00 -14.50 -5.13
N LEU A 62 -22.69 -14.61 -4.89
CA LEU A 62 -21.90 -13.57 -4.24
C LEU A 62 -21.66 -12.37 -5.17
N GLU A 63 -21.42 -12.63 -6.47
CA GLU A 63 -21.36 -11.57 -7.49
C GLU A 63 -22.68 -10.80 -7.53
N ALA A 64 -23.80 -11.50 -7.68
CA ALA A 64 -25.14 -10.90 -7.75
C ALA A 64 -25.50 -10.13 -6.46
N TYR A 65 -25.10 -10.65 -5.29
CA TYR A 65 -25.30 -9.96 -4.01
C TYR A 65 -24.61 -8.59 -4.00
N TRP A 66 -23.32 -8.53 -4.33
CA TRP A 66 -22.55 -7.28 -4.29
C TRP A 66 -22.87 -6.33 -5.44
N GLU A 67 -23.21 -6.85 -6.62
CA GLU A 67 -23.73 -6.03 -7.72
C GLU A 67 -25.01 -5.32 -7.32
N LYS A 68 -25.92 -6.01 -6.60
CA LYS A 68 -27.14 -5.40 -6.06
C LYS A 68 -26.84 -4.33 -5.01
N GLN A 69 -25.86 -4.54 -4.13
CA GLN A 69 -25.52 -3.56 -3.09
C GLN A 69 -24.88 -2.29 -3.68
N PHE A 70 -23.92 -2.46 -4.59
CA PHE A 70 -23.18 -1.32 -5.14
C PHE A 70 -23.89 -0.65 -6.33
N GLY A 71 -24.79 -1.38 -6.99
CA GLY A 71 -25.33 -1.01 -8.29
C GLY A 71 -24.36 -1.40 -9.42
N PRO A 72 -24.87 -1.78 -10.60
CA PRO A 72 -24.06 -2.35 -11.69
C PRO A 72 -22.97 -1.39 -12.19
N LYS A 73 -23.27 -0.09 -12.24
CA LYS A 73 -22.32 0.96 -12.67
C LYS A 73 -21.11 1.06 -11.73
N ASN A 74 -21.33 1.02 -10.42
CA ASN A 74 -20.23 1.11 -9.45
C ASN A 74 -19.51 -0.24 -9.33
N PHE A 75 -20.26 -1.34 -9.32
CA PHE A 75 -19.71 -2.68 -9.15
C PHE A 75 -18.67 -3.03 -10.21
N LEU A 76 -18.91 -2.65 -11.47
CA LEU A 76 -17.97 -2.84 -12.58
C LEU A 76 -16.54 -2.36 -12.23
N HIS A 77 -16.44 -1.23 -11.53
CA HIS A 77 -15.17 -0.59 -11.20
C HIS A 77 -14.52 -1.09 -9.90
N MET A 78 -15.21 -1.92 -9.11
CA MET A 78 -14.75 -2.33 -7.77
C MET A 78 -13.45 -3.17 -7.76
N HIS A 79 -13.01 -3.69 -8.91
CA HIS A 79 -11.71 -4.36 -8.99
C HIS A 79 -10.57 -3.38 -8.70
N HIS A 80 -10.68 -2.12 -9.10
CA HIS A 80 -9.73 -1.07 -8.74
C HIS A 80 -9.73 -0.79 -7.23
N PHE A 81 -10.90 -0.80 -6.58
CA PHE A 81 -10.96 -0.64 -5.12
C PHE A 81 -10.15 -1.75 -4.43
N CYS A 82 -10.34 -3.00 -4.87
CA CYS A 82 -9.64 -4.16 -4.34
C CYS A 82 -8.14 -4.14 -4.61
N PHE A 83 -7.73 -3.78 -5.84
CA PHE A 83 -6.32 -3.58 -6.19
C PHE A 83 -5.69 -2.46 -5.35
N GLY A 84 -6.42 -1.37 -5.11
CA GLY A 84 -6.00 -0.28 -4.22
C GLY A 84 -5.80 -0.75 -2.78
N LEU A 85 -6.73 -1.55 -2.23
CA LEU A 85 -6.59 -2.14 -0.89
C LEU A 85 -5.37 -3.07 -0.80
N LYS A 86 -5.18 -3.93 -1.81
CA LYS A 86 -4.04 -4.85 -1.84
C LYS A 86 -2.71 -4.11 -1.94
N ALA A 87 -2.62 -3.12 -2.82
CA ALA A 87 -1.45 -2.26 -2.94
C ALA A 87 -1.13 -1.54 -1.62
N LEU A 88 -2.17 -1.06 -0.90
CA LEU A 88 -2.00 -0.38 0.38
C LEU A 88 -1.46 -1.31 1.46
N ASN A 89 -2.00 -2.52 1.57
CA ASN A 89 -1.53 -3.53 2.51
C ASN A 89 -0.05 -3.89 2.24
N LEU A 90 0.28 -4.16 0.98
CA LEU A 90 1.66 -4.42 0.56
C LEU A 90 2.57 -3.23 0.88
N ALA A 91 2.14 -1.98 0.63
CA ALA A 91 2.95 -0.80 0.90
C ALA A 91 3.28 -0.65 2.41
N TYR A 92 2.34 -0.99 3.30
CA TYR A 92 2.57 -0.97 4.74
C TYR A 92 3.45 -2.13 5.22
N ALA A 93 3.41 -3.29 4.55
CA ALA A 93 4.27 -4.43 4.89
C ALA A 93 5.73 -4.24 4.45
N ASN A 94 6.00 -3.44 3.41
CA ASN A 94 7.33 -3.28 2.82
C ASN A 94 8.08 -2.04 3.38
N LEU A 95 8.26 -1.98 4.70
CA LEU A 95 8.88 -0.80 5.35
C LEU A 95 10.38 -0.62 5.05
N GLN A 96 11.10 -1.71 4.73
CA GLN A 96 12.54 -1.69 4.50
C GLN A 96 12.94 -1.38 3.05
N ASP A 97 11.99 -1.48 2.12
CA ASP A 97 12.22 -1.20 0.70
C ASP A 97 11.45 0.05 0.29
N ALA A 98 12.13 1.20 0.37
CA ALA A 98 11.55 2.50 0.07
C ALA A 98 11.11 2.62 -1.41
N GLY A 99 11.84 1.99 -2.33
CA GLY A 99 11.52 2.00 -3.76
C GLY A 99 10.22 1.25 -4.02
N ARG A 100 10.15 -0.01 -3.54
CA ARG A 100 8.96 -0.85 -3.65
C ARG A 100 7.75 -0.24 -2.96
N ARG A 101 7.92 0.30 -1.75
CA ARG A 101 6.86 1.01 -1.02
C ARG A 101 6.32 2.21 -1.80
N THR A 102 7.20 2.95 -2.48
CA THR A 102 6.80 4.10 -3.31
C THR A 102 5.99 3.65 -4.52
N SER A 103 6.45 2.61 -5.24
CA SER A 103 5.72 2.05 -6.39
C SER A 103 4.32 1.54 -5.99
N LEU A 104 4.22 0.84 -4.86
CA LEU A 104 2.94 0.38 -4.32
C LEU A 104 2.04 1.55 -3.91
N ALA A 105 2.59 2.58 -3.29
CA ALA A 105 1.83 3.78 -2.94
C ALA A 105 1.30 4.52 -4.19
N GLN A 106 2.03 4.52 -5.30
CA GLN A 106 1.52 5.04 -6.58
C GLN A 106 0.37 4.18 -7.12
N ALA A 107 0.43 2.86 -6.98
CA ALA A 107 -0.69 1.98 -7.33
C ALA A 107 -1.93 2.25 -6.46
N VAL A 108 -1.76 2.56 -5.17
CA VAL A 108 -2.87 3.02 -4.30
C VAL A 108 -3.50 4.29 -4.88
N ILE A 109 -2.69 5.31 -5.19
CA ILE A 109 -3.18 6.60 -5.71
C ILE A 109 -3.94 6.40 -7.02
N GLY A 110 -3.37 5.67 -7.98
CA GLY A 110 -3.99 5.43 -9.28
C GLY A 110 -5.34 4.70 -9.18
N ASN A 111 -5.40 3.64 -8.38
CA ASN A 111 -6.62 2.85 -8.22
C ASN A 111 -7.76 3.64 -7.54
N PHE A 112 -7.46 4.37 -6.47
CA PHE A 112 -8.50 5.16 -5.80
C PHE A 112 -8.91 6.40 -6.59
N ASN A 113 -8.01 7.04 -7.35
CA ASN A 113 -8.42 8.09 -8.30
C ASN A 113 -9.40 7.54 -9.36
N TYR A 114 -9.10 6.37 -9.93
CA TYR A 114 -9.99 5.73 -10.89
C TYR A 114 -11.38 5.49 -10.29
N ILE A 115 -11.47 4.96 -9.07
CA ILE A 115 -12.75 4.78 -8.36
C ILE A 115 -13.51 6.11 -8.22
N ILE A 116 -12.82 7.17 -7.80
CA ILE A 116 -13.44 8.49 -7.61
C ILE A 116 -13.98 9.07 -8.92
N GLU A 117 -13.31 8.81 -10.04
CA GLU A 117 -13.67 9.30 -11.37
C GLU A 117 -14.78 8.49 -12.05
N HIS A 118 -14.85 7.17 -11.83
CA HIS A 118 -15.70 6.26 -12.60
C HIS A 118 -16.93 5.74 -11.83
N THR A 119 -17.00 5.95 -10.51
CA THR A 119 -18.19 5.63 -9.72
C THR A 119 -19.13 6.83 -9.57
N GLU A 120 -20.39 6.56 -9.25
CA GLU A 120 -21.41 7.58 -9.02
C GLU A 120 -21.04 8.49 -7.83
N ARG A 121 -21.43 9.77 -7.88
CA ARG A 121 -20.99 10.77 -6.91
C ARG A 121 -21.49 10.48 -5.48
N ASP A 122 -22.64 9.84 -5.38
CA ASP A 122 -23.30 9.41 -4.14
C ASP A 122 -22.95 7.95 -3.76
N PHE A 123 -22.03 7.29 -4.47
CA PHE A 123 -21.60 5.94 -4.13
C PHE A 123 -21.06 5.89 -2.70
N TYR A 124 -21.66 5.06 -1.85
CA TYR A 124 -21.43 5.08 -0.41
C TYR A 124 -20.02 4.68 0.03
N MET A 125 -19.24 4.02 -0.84
CA MET A 125 -17.82 3.69 -0.59
C MET A 125 -16.88 4.87 -0.88
N ARG A 126 -17.38 5.98 -1.45
CA ARG A 126 -16.58 7.17 -1.81
C ARG A 126 -15.79 7.77 -0.64
N PRO A 127 -16.33 7.92 0.59
CA PRO A 127 -15.54 8.39 1.74
C PRO A 127 -14.35 7.48 2.05
N GLU A 128 -14.52 6.16 1.93
CA GLU A 128 -13.45 5.20 2.16
C GLU A 128 -12.40 5.27 1.03
N ALA A 129 -12.83 5.36 -0.23
CA ALA A 129 -11.92 5.55 -1.36
C ALA A 129 -11.07 6.82 -1.20
N LEU A 130 -11.67 7.96 -0.81
CA LEU A 130 -10.95 9.21 -0.53
C LEU A 130 -9.98 9.07 0.66
N THR A 131 -10.36 8.30 1.69
CA THR A 131 -9.48 8.02 2.82
C THR A 131 -8.26 7.22 2.39
N ASN A 132 -8.44 6.18 1.57
CA ASN A 132 -7.32 5.37 1.09
C ASN A 132 -6.45 6.10 0.05
N LEU A 133 -7.06 6.96 -0.79
CA LEU A 133 -6.32 7.89 -1.64
C LEU A 133 -5.41 8.80 -0.80
N GLY A 134 -5.95 9.36 0.29
CA GLY A 134 -5.18 10.17 1.24
C GLY A 134 -4.00 9.40 1.82
N ARG A 135 -4.18 8.12 2.21
CA ARG A 135 -3.09 7.25 2.68
C ARG A 135 -2.01 7.04 1.63
N GLY A 136 -2.38 6.83 0.37
CA GLY A 136 -1.42 6.76 -0.75
C GLY A 136 -0.60 8.04 -0.88
N TYR A 137 -1.23 9.20 -0.76
CA TYR A 137 -0.52 10.49 -0.74
C TYR A 137 0.40 10.65 0.48
N VAL A 138 0.01 10.18 1.67
CA VAL A 138 0.91 10.17 2.85
C VAL A 138 2.15 9.31 2.61
N LEU A 139 1.97 8.12 2.03
CA LEU A 139 3.08 7.21 1.72
C LEU A 139 4.07 7.81 0.72
N THR A 140 3.61 8.67 -0.18
CA THR A 140 4.44 9.41 -1.15
C THR A 140 4.84 10.82 -0.66
N ARG A 141 4.60 11.14 0.63
CA ARG A 141 4.88 12.44 1.27
C ARG A 141 4.18 13.65 0.63
N GLN A 142 3.13 13.42 -0.16
CA GLN A 142 2.26 14.45 -0.75
C GLN A 142 1.20 14.91 0.25
N TYR A 143 1.64 15.53 1.35
CA TYR A 143 0.78 15.79 2.51
C TYR A 143 -0.40 16.73 2.24
N GLU A 144 -0.26 17.69 1.32
CA GLU A 144 -1.36 18.60 1.01
C GLU A 144 -2.50 17.89 0.25
N GLN A 145 -2.15 17.02 -0.70
CA GLN A 145 -3.09 16.16 -1.41
C GLN A 145 -3.74 15.16 -0.45
N ALA A 146 -2.96 14.59 0.48
CA ALA A 146 -3.49 13.73 1.53
C ALA A 146 -4.54 14.46 2.39
N ARG A 147 -4.20 15.66 2.90
CA ARG A 147 -5.10 16.50 3.69
C ARG A 147 -6.41 16.79 2.95
N LYS A 148 -6.33 17.20 1.68
CA LYS A 148 -7.51 17.47 0.83
C LYS A 148 -8.38 16.22 0.68
N SER A 149 -7.77 15.05 0.48
CA SER A 149 -8.49 13.78 0.34
C SER A 149 -9.21 13.39 1.62
N PHE A 150 -8.55 13.48 2.78
CA PHE A 150 -9.18 13.21 4.08
C PHE A 150 -10.31 14.19 4.40
N GLN A 151 -10.10 15.49 4.13
CA GLN A 151 -11.15 16.50 4.34
C GLN A 151 -12.36 16.26 3.43
N ALA A 152 -12.14 15.84 2.18
CA ALA A 152 -13.21 15.45 1.28
C ALA A 152 -13.97 14.21 1.80
N ALA A 153 -13.25 13.20 2.31
CA ALA A 153 -13.87 12.03 2.94
C ALA A 153 -14.76 12.43 4.12
N LEU A 154 -14.25 13.30 5.00
CA LEU A 154 -14.94 13.78 6.19
C LEU A 154 -16.11 14.70 5.88
N LYS A 155 -16.09 15.41 4.75
CA LYS A 155 -17.24 16.19 4.27
C LYS A 155 -18.40 15.27 3.87
N LEU A 156 -18.10 14.11 3.28
CA LEU A 156 -19.11 13.13 2.87
C LEU A 156 -19.58 12.27 4.05
N ASN A 157 -18.68 11.92 4.97
CA ASN A 157 -18.99 11.17 6.17
C ASN A 157 -18.23 11.74 7.39
N PRO A 158 -18.83 12.69 8.11
CA PRO A 158 -18.24 13.27 9.32
C PRO A 158 -18.02 12.28 10.47
N LYS A 159 -18.72 11.13 10.44
CA LYS A 159 -18.60 10.06 11.45
C LYS A 159 -17.49 9.05 11.12
N SER A 160 -16.75 9.22 10.02
CA SER A 160 -15.69 8.30 9.63
C SER A 160 -14.49 8.37 10.57
N VAL A 161 -14.44 7.46 11.55
CA VAL A 161 -13.31 7.29 12.46
C VAL A 161 -12.00 7.08 11.71
N ASP A 162 -12.00 6.28 10.64
CA ASP A 162 -10.79 5.98 9.88
C ASP A 162 -10.24 7.19 9.12
N ALA A 163 -11.11 8.07 8.61
CA ALA A 163 -10.68 9.30 7.95
C ALA A 163 -10.10 10.31 8.96
N TRP A 164 -10.73 10.45 10.13
CA TRP A 164 -10.22 11.28 11.22
C TRP A 164 -8.85 10.82 11.72
N VAL A 165 -8.72 9.52 12.00
CA VAL A 165 -7.46 8.93 12.46
C VAL A 165 -6.38 9.07 11.39
N ALA A 166 -6.68 8.84 10.11
CA ALA A 166 -5.70 9.00 9.04
C ALA A 166 -5.23 10.46 8.89
N LEU A 167 -6.14 11.44 9.04
CA LEU A 167 -5.78 12.86 9.04
C LEU A 167 -4.87 13.23 10.23
N SER A 168 -5.19 12.73 11.43
CA SER A 168 -4.36 12.92 12.62
C SER A 168 -2.98 12.28 12.46
N ASP A 169 -2.93 11.01 12.03
CA ASP A 169 -1.69 10.24 11.84
C ASP A 169 -0.78 10.94 10.79
N MET A 170 -1.36 11.58 9.77
CA MET A 170 -0.63 12.42 8.81
C MET A 170 0.02 13.63 9.49
N TYR A 171 -0.71 14.40 10.29
CA TYR A 171 -0.17 15.54 11.02
C TYR A 171 0.92 15.12 12.01
N HIS A 172 0.72 14.01 12.72
CA HIS A 172 1.73 13.41 13.58
C HIS A 172 2.99 13.03 12.79
N GLN A 173 2.87 12.42 11.61
CA GLN A 173 4.02 12.08 10.75
C GLN A 173 4.78 13.32 10.26
N LYS A 174 4.13 14.48 10.15
CA LYS A 174 4.78 15.77 9.87
C LYS A 174 5.44 16.42 11.10
N GLY A 175 5.35 15.81 12.28
CA GLY A 175 5.78 16.40 13.55
C GLY A 175 4.84 17.50 14.07
N GLN A 176 3.65 17.66 13.47
CA GLN A 176 2.67 18.69 13.84
C GLN A 176 1.72 18.14 14.91
N TYR A 177 2.26 17.82 16.10
CA TYR A 177 1.52 17.14 17.17
C TYR A 177 0.31 17.93 17.68
N GLY A 178 0.41 19.26 17.76
CA GLY A 178 -0.70 20.13 18.16
C GLY A 178 -1.88 20.06 17.19
N ASP A 179 -1.60 20.02 15.87
CA ASP A 179 -2.64 19.87 14.85
C ASP A 179 -3.24 18.47 14.86
N ALA A 180 -2.43 17.43 15.07
CA ALA A 180 -2.91 16.07 15.25
C ALA A 180 -3.89 15.96 16.44
N MET A 181 -3.55 16.55 17.60
CA MET A 181 -4.44 16.58 18.76
C MET A 181 -5.76 17.29 18.46
N LYS A 182 -5.71 18.48 17.85
CA LYS A 182 -6.94 19.22 17.46
C LYS A 182 -7.83 18.40 16.53
N VAL A 183 -7.24 17.64 15.60
CA VAL A 183 -7.98 16.74 14.71
C VAL A 183 -8.66 15.62 15.50
N LEU A 184 -7.99 15.01 16.48
CA LEU A 184 -8.55 13.95 17.32
C LEU A 184 -9.66 14.45 18.27
N GLU A 185 -9.50 15.66 18.83
CA GLU A 185 -10.53 16.31 19.65
C GLU A 185 -11.79 16.57 18.81
N LYS A 186 -11.62 17.07 17.58
CA LYS A 186 -12.74 17.21 16.65
C LYS A 186 -13.34 15.85 16.29
N ALA A 187 -12.51 14.81 16.12
CA ALA A 187 -12.99 13.46 15.85
C ALA A 187 -13.87 12.92 16.98
N LEU A 188 -13.55 13.20 18.26
CA LEU A 188 -14.41 12.83 19.39
C LEU A 188 -15.77 13.55 19.33
N ALA A 189 -15.78 14.85 19.01
CA ALA A 189 -17.01 15.62 18.90
C ALA A 189 -17.89 15.14 17.73
N GLU A 190 -17.26 14.83 16.59
CA GLU A 190 -17.97 14.44 15.37
C GLU A 190 -18.31 12.94 15.38
N ALA A 191 -17.35 12.03 15.53
CA ALA A 191 -17.55 10.59 15.39
C ALA A 191 -17.87 9.87 16.71
N GLY A 192 -17.76 10.55 17.85
CA GLY A 192 -17.92 9.95 19.18
C GLY A 192 -16.66 9.23 19.68
N ASP A 193 -16.77 8.62 20.86
CA ASP A 193 -15.67 7.83 21.43
C ASP A 193 -15.47 6.53 20.64
N SER A 194 -14.23 6.33 20.19
CA SER A 194 -13.77 5.11 19.56
C SER A 194 -12.41 4.77 20.11
N LYS A 195 -12.16 3.47 20.37
CA LYS A 195 -10.85 2.94 20.78
C LYS A 195 -9.71 3.43 19.88
N LYS A 196 -9.96 3.55 18.56
CA LYS A 196 -8.94 4.06 17.62
C LYS A 196 -8.55 5.51 17.96
N ILE A 197 -9.53 6.38 18.22
CA ILE A 197 -9.33 7.80 18.53
C ILE A 197 -8.65 7.95 19.89
N THR A 198 -9.17 7.29 20.93
CA THR A 198 -8.65 7.42 22.29
C THR A 198 -7.22 6.91 22.42
N LEU A 199 -6.85 5.83 21.72
CA LEU A 199 -5.46 5.36 21.67
C LEU A 199 -4.51 6.39 21.03
N ARG A 200 -4.92 7.09 19.96
CA ARG A 200 -4.09 8.15 19.35
C ARG A 200 -3.94 9.35 20.28
N ILE A 201 -5.01 9.74 20.98
CA ILE A 201 -4.95 10.84 21.96
C ILE A 201 -3.98 10.49 23.09
N ALA A 202 -4.03 9.27 23.60
CA ALA A 202 -3.11 8.80 24.63
C ALA A 202 -1.64 8.85 24.16
N ASP A 203 -1.36 8.37 22.94
CA ASP A 203 -0.02 8.43 22.33
C ASP A 203 0.45 9.89 22.14
N MET A 204 -0.42 10.79 21.64
CA MET A 204 -0.09 12.20 21.48
C MET A 204 0.27 12.87 22.82
N LYS A 205 -0.49 12.59 23.89
CA LYS A 205 -0.23 13.14 25.23
C LYS A 205 1.11 12.67 25.80
N ALA A 206 1.46 11.40 25.59
CA ALA A 206 2.75 10.86 26.05
C ALA A 206 3.95 11.46 25.30
N LYS A 207 3.78 11.83 24.03
CA LYS A 207 4.85 12.42 23.19
C LYS A 207 5.03 13.92 23.35
N GLY A 208 3.94 14.67 23.60
CA GLY A 208 3.98 16.12 23.84
C GLY A 208 4.53 16.53 25.22
N GLN A 209 4.93 15.57 26.05
CA GLN A 209 5.55 15.77 27.36
C GLN A 209 7.08 15.63 27.34
N LYS A 210 7.70 15.46 26.17
CA LYS A 210 9.15 15.43 25.95
C LYS A 210 9.57 16.65 25.14
#